data_AF-A0A928LIB0-F1
#
_entry.id   AF-A0A928LIB0-F1
#
_cell.length_a   1.000
_cell.length_b   1.000
_cell.length_c   1.000
_cell.angle_alpha   90.00
_cell.angle_beta   90.00
_cell.angle_gamma   90.00
#
_symmetry.space_group_name_H-M   'P 1'
#
loop_
_entity.id
_entity.type
_entity.pdbx_description
1 polymer ?
#
loop_
_entity_poly.entity_id
_entity_poly.type
_entity_poly.pdbx_seq_one_letter_code
_entity_poly.pdbx_strand_id
1 'polypeptide(L)'
;MLHPSAQELIKNNQSRYSLVMATAKIARKLSYDAEQNKERLDQKPVKLAVEMLKKGEMDFVESKNDDITELNVRQYPVMSDSYDDKTEEE
;
A
#
# COMPACT_ATOMS: atom_id res chain seq x y z
N MET A 1 16.37 14.43 -1.26
CA MET A 1 16.34 12.96 -1.39
C MET A 1 15.22 12.45 -0.50
N LEU A 2 14.38 11.50 -0.95
CA LEU A 2 13.42 10.85 -0.06
C LEU A 2 14.22 10.00 0.93
N HIS A 3 14.16 10.36 2.20
CA HIS A 3 14.64 9.55 3.31
C HIS A 3 13.40 8.94 3.96
N PRO A 4 13.35 7.62 4.20
CA PRO A 4 14.42 6.61 4.13
C PRO A 4 14.73 6.10 2.71
N SER A 5 15.88 5.44 2.56
CA SER A 5 16.25 4.79 1.29
C SER A 5 15.42 3.50 1.07
N ALA A 6 15.24 3.09 -0.19
CA ALA A 6 14.45 1.88 -0.48
C ALA A 6 15.04 0.63 0.22
N GLN A 7 16.36 0.53 0.34
CA GLN A 7 17.02 -0.55 1.08
C GLN A 7 16.68 -0.57 2.58
N GLU A 8 16.42 0.58 3.19
CA GLU A 8 16.05 0.66 4.62
C GLU A 8 14.62 0.20 4.89
N LEU A 9 13.75 0.23 3.86
CA LEU A 9 12.34 -0.14 3.97
C LEU A 9 12.08 -1.61 3.61
N ILE A 10 13.00 -2.26 2.89
CA ILE A 10 12.84 -3.61 2.37
C ILE A 10 13.49 -4.58 3.35
N LYS A 11 12.72 -5.55 3.85
CA LYS A 11 13.27 -6.68 4.62
C LYS A 11 13.88 -7.69 3.65
N ASN A 12 14.89 -8.42 4.11
CA ASN A 12 15.69 -9.34 3.28
C ASN A 12 14.83 -10.19 2.34
N ASN A 13 15.22 -10.22 1.06
CA ASN A 13 14.58 -10.96 -0.04
C ASN A 13 13.24 -10.42 -0.57
N GLN A 14 12.80 -9.23 -0.16
CA GLN A 14 11.67 -8.52 -0.77
C GLN A 14 12.10 -7.73 -2.02
N SER A 15 11.22 -7.67 -3.01
CA SER A 15 11.36 -6.89 -4.24
C SER A 15 11.06 -5.41 -4.02
N ARG A 16 11.86 -4.55 -4.69
CA ARG A 16 11.63 -3.10 -4.72
C ARG A 16 10.30 -2.75 -5.37
N TYR A 17 9.82 -3.57 -6.32
CA TYR A 17 8.52 -3.36 -6.96
C TYR A 17 7.37 -3.56 -5.97
N SER A 18 7.48 -4.55 -5.09
CA SER A 18 6.48 -4.81 -4.06
C SER A 18 6.42 -3.68 -3.03
N LEU A 19 7.56 -3.08 -2.67
CA LEU A 19 7.57 -1.87 -1.83
C LEU A 19 6.80 -0.73 -2.50
N VAL A 20 7.01 -0.50 -3.80
CA VAL A 20 6.30 0.55 -4.55
C VAL A 20 4.80 0.27 -4.59
N MET A 21 4.41 -0.98 -4.87
CA MET A 21 3.01 -1.41 -4.87
C MET A 21 2.37 -1.24 -3.49
N ALA A 22 3.04 -1.67 -2.42
CA ALA A 22 2.57 -1.50 -1.05
C ALA A 22 2.40 -0.01 -0.70
N THR A 23 3.39 0.83 -1.03
CA THR A 23 3.33 2.28 -0.80
C THR A 23 2.14 2.91 -1.54
N ALA A 24 1.90 2.53 -2.80
CA ALA A 24 0.78 3.03 -3.59
C ALA A 24 -0.58 2.59 -3.01
N LYS A 25 -0.70 1.34 -2.59
CA LYS A 25 -1.92 0.81 -1.93
C LYS A 25 -2.23 1.58 -0.65
N ILE A 26 -1.23 1.77 0.23
CA ILE A 26 -1.39 2.51 1.49
C ILE A 26 -1.77 3.97 1.21
N ALA A 27 -1.10 4.62 0.25
CA ALA A 27 -1.38 6.01 -0.11
C ALA A 27 -2.82 6.19 -0.63
N ARG A 28 -3.31 5.29 -1.48
CA ARG A 28 -4.70 5.33 -1.99
C ARG A 28 -5.70 5.17 -0.85
N LYS A 29 -5.47 4.20 0.04
CA LYS A 29 -6.33 3.99 1.22
C LYS A 29 -6.40 5.24 2.08
N LEU A 30 -5.25 5.83 2.38
CA LEU A 30 -5.17 7.03 3.22
C LEU A 30 -5.92 8.22 2.59
N SER A 31 -5.80 8.42 1.28
CA SER A 31 -6.59 9.43 0.56
C SER A 31 -8.08 9.15 0.67
N TYR A 32 -8.49 7.90 0.41
CA TYR A 32 -9.89 7.49 0.45
C TYR A 32 -10.50 7.68 1.84
N ASP A 33 -9.83 7.20 2.89
CA ASP A 33 -10.29 7.33 4.27
C ASP A 33 -10.41 8.81 4.68
N ALA A 34 -9.46 9.66 4.29
CA ALA A 34 -9.52 11.10 4.55
C ALA A 34 -10.70 11.77 3.82
N GLU A 35 -10.97 11.39 2.56
CA GLU A 35 -12.11 11.88 1.80
C GLU A 35 -13.44 11.46 2.44
N GLN A 36 -13.58 10.19 2.84
CA GLN A 36 -14.80 9.66 3.48
C GLN A 36 -15.06 10.35 4.83
N ASN A 37 -14.01 10.56 5.63
CA ASN A 37 -14.12 11.23 6.93
C ASN A 37 -14.18 12.77 6.82
N LYS A 38 -14.07 13.33 5.60
CA LYS A 38 -13.97 14.78 5.35
C LYS A 38 -12.82 15.44 6.11
N GLU A 39 -11.75 14.69 6.33
CA GLU A 39 -10.54 15.13 7.00
C GLU A 39 -9.51 15.63 5.98
N ARG A 40 -8.76 16.68 6.32
CA ARG A 40 -7.61 17.10 5.52
C ARG A 40 -6.36 16.40 6.03
N LEU A 41 -5.63 15.77 5.11
CA LEU A 41 -4.30 15.25 5.40
C LEU A 41 -3.28 16.40 5.46
N ASP A 42 -2.51 16.46 6.54
CA ASP A 42 -1.45 17.47 6.74
C ASP A 42 -0.28 17.31 5.76
N GLN A 43 -0.11 16.10 5.21
CA GLN A 43 0.96 15.76 4.28
C GLN A 43 0.43 14.95 3.10
N LYS A 44 1.24 14.89 2.04
CA LYS A 44 0.91 14.09 0.86
C LYS A 44 0.75 12.60 1.25
N PRO A 45 -0.29 11.91 0.77
CA PRO A 45 -0.58 10.52 1.13
C PRO A 45 0.61 9.58 0.93
N VAL A 46 1.35 9.74 -0.17
CA VAL A 46 2.55 8.94 -0.49
C VAL A 46 3.65 9.13 0.56
N LYS A 47 3.80 10.35 1.09
CA LYS A 47 4.81 10.63 2.12
C LYS A 47 4.43 9.96 3.45
N LEU A 48 3.16 10.06 3.82
CA LEU A 48 2.62 9.41 5.02
C LEU A 48 2.77 7.88 4.92
N ALA A 49 2.48 7.29 3.76
CA ALA A 49 2.67 5.86 3.52
C ALA A 49 4.12 5.41 3.74
N VAL A 50 5.10 6.16 3.21
CA VAL A 50 6.53 5.88 3.42
C VAL A 50 6.91 6.00 4.89
N GLU A 51 6.39 7.00 5.61
CA GLU A 51 6.64 7.16 7.04
C GLU A 51 6.03 6.02 7.87
N MET A 52 4.82 5.57 7.54
CA MET A 52 4.15 4.44 8.20
C MET A 52 4.93 3.13 8.03
N LEU A 53 5.42 2.86 6.81
CA LEU A 53 6.27 1.70 6.53
C LEU A 53 7.59 1.79 7.32
N LYS A 54 8.22 2.97 7.36
CA LYS A 54 9.45 3.19 8.13
C LYS A 54 9.27 2.93 9.62
N LYS A 55 8.14 3.37 10.19
CA LYS A 55 7.82 3.19 11.61
C LYS A 55 7.40 1.76 11.95
N GLY A 56 7.11 0.93 10.94
CA GLY A 56 6.56 -0.41 11.13
C GLY A 56 5.09 -0.42 11.55
N GLU A 57 4.37 0.69 11.35
CA GLU A 57 2.91 0.76 11.59
C GLU A 57 2.14 -0.07 10.55
N MET A 58 2.72 -0.17 9.35
CA MET A 58 2.22 -0.99 8.24
C MET A 58 3.35 -1.90 7.74
N ASP A 59 3.00 -3.12 7.34
CA ASP A 59 3.92 -4.07 6.73
C ASP A 59 3.28 -4.69 5.48
N PHE A 60 4.11 -5.22 4.58
CA PHE A 60 3.65 -5.85 3.35
C PHE A 60 4.29 -7.22 3.16
N VAL A 61 3.51 -8.14 2.63
CA VAL A 61 3.98 -9.49 2.29
C VAL A 61 3.84 -9.70 0.78
N GLU A 62 4.85 -10.33 0.21
CA GLU A 62 4.83 -10.74 -1.18
C GLU A 62 4.15 -12.10 -1.28
N SER A 63 2.99 -12.14 -1.93
CA SER A 63 2.39 -13.40 -2.35
C SER A 63 3.02 -13.82 -3.67
N LYS A 64 3.23 -15.13 -3.85
CA LYS A 64 3.75 -15.72 -5.10
C LYS A 64 2.69 -15.79 -6.21
N ASN A 65 1.44 -15.47 -5.91
CA ASN A 65 0.39 -15.35 -6.91
C ASN A 65 0.36 -13.89 -7.34
N ASP A 66 0.67 -13.64 -8.62
CA ASP A 66 1.13 -12.37 -9.20
C ASP A 66 0.18 -11.16 -9.11
N ASP A 67 -0.93 -11.23 -8.37
CA ASP A 67 -1.96 -10.18 -8.37
C ASP A 67 -2.16 -9.46 -7.02
N ILE A 68 -1.56 -9.91 -5.92
CA ILE A 68 -1.83 -9.29 -4.61
C ILE A 68 -0.64 -9.35 -3.65
N THR A 69 0.06 -8.21 -3.50
CA THR A 69 0.72 -7.91 -2.22
C THR A 69 -0.35 -7.80 -1.14
N GLU A 70 -0.45 -8.81 -0.28
CA GLU A 70 -1.30 -8.78 0.90
C GLU A 70 -0.67 -7.84 1.94
N LEU A 71 -1.39 -6.78 2.29
CA LEU A 71 -1.00 -5.90 3.39
C LEU A 71 -1.41 -6.60 4.69
N ASN A 72 -0.44 -7.06 5.47
CA ASN A 72 -0.68 -7.58 6.82
C ASN A 72 -1.00 -6.41 7.74
N VAL A 73 -2.25 -5.97 7.73
CA VAL A 73 -2.76 -5.00 8.71
C VAL A 73 -3.25 -5.79 9.91
N ARG A 74 -2.75 -5.48 11.11
CA ARG A 74 -3.11 -6.19 12.36
C ARG A 74 -4.60 -6.15 12.74
N GLN A 75 -5.46 -5.55 11.93
CA GLN A 75 -6.92 -5.60 11.99
C GLN A 75 -7.46 -4.90 10.73
N TYR A 76 -7.68 -5.61 9.62
CA TYR A 76 -8.63 -5.14 8.59
C TYR A 76 -9.34 -6.35 7.97
N PRO A 77 -10.68 -6.29 7.78
CA PRO A 77 -11.40 -7.32 7.08
C PRO A 77 -10.98 -7.33 5.61
N VAL A 78 -10.70 -8.53 5.11
CA VAL A 78 -10.48 -8.79 3.68
C VAL A 78 -11.73 -8.37 2.92
N MET A 79 -11.67 -7.27 2.14
CA MET A 79 -12.67 -7.01 1.12
C MET A 79 -12.32 -7.92 -0.06
N SER A 80 -13.16 -8.94 -0.28
CA SER A 80 -13.14 -9.78 -1.46
C SER A 80 -13.68 -8.99 -2.65
N ASP A 81 -12.91 -8.04 -3.15
CA ASP A 81 -13.25 -7.41 -4.43
C ASP A 81 -12.87 -8.41 -5.53
N SER A 82 -13.86 -9.19 -5.96
CA SER A 82 -13.83 -9.90 -7.23
C SER A 82 -13.69 -8.84 -8.33
N TYR A 83 -12.53 -8.81 -8.99
CA TYR A 83 -12.38 -8.07 -10.24
C TYR A 83 -13.31 -8.69 -11.28
N ASP A 84 -14.44 -8.04 -11.55
CA ASP A 84 -15.22 -8.26 -12.77
C ASP A 84 -14.37 -7.78 -13.94
N ASP A 85 -13.71 -8.73 -14.61
CA ASP A 85 -13.07 -8.54 -15.90
C ASP A 85 -14.17 -8.30 -16.95
N LYS A 86 -14.51 -7.03 -17.17
CA LYS A 86 -15.27 -6.64 -18.35
C LYS A 86 -14.29 -6.48 -19.51
N THR A 87 -14.00 -7.59 -20.18
CA THR A 87 -13.61 -7.57 -21.58
C THR A 87 -14.75 -6.91 -22.36
N GLU A 88 -14.60 -5.62 -22.68
CA GLU A 88 -15.40 -4.99 -23.72
C GLU A 88 -14.90 -5.52 -25.07
N GLU A 89 -15.63 -6.49 -25.61
CA GLU A 89 -15.63 -6.78 -27.03
C GLU A 89 -16.37 -5.64 -27.76
N GLU A 90 -15.68 -4.90 -28.62
CA GLU A 90 -16.20 -4.42 -29.91
C GLU A 90 -15.08 -4.10 -30.91
#